data_AF-A0A7K3HDN0-F1
#
_entry.id   AF-A0A7K3HDN0-F1
#
_cell.length_a   1.000
_cell.length_b   1.000
_cell.length_c   1.000
_cell.angle_alpha   90.00
_cell.angle_beta   90.00
_cell.angle_gamma   90.00
#
_symmetry.space_group_name_H-M   'P 1'
#
loop_
_entity.id
_entity.type
_entity.pdbx_description
1 polymer ?
#
loop_
_entity_poly.entity_id
_entity_poly.type
_entity_poly.pdbx_seq_one_letter_code
_entity_poly.pdbx_strand_id
1 'polypeptide(L)'
;MHTQSSHWPAALAAAPDGSTRATADGSDVMGAARSTPLRVDAQRNLEHVLRAAREVFGELGYGAPMEDVARRARVGVGTVYRRFPSKDVLVRRIAEEETARLTEQARAALGQEEEPWSALSRFLRTSVASGAGRLLPPQVL
;
A
#
# COMPACT_ATOMS: atom_id res chain seq x y z
N MET A 1 37.16 12.77 6.67
CA MET A 1 35.99 11.90 6.93
C MET A 1 34.77 12.58 6.33
N HIS A 2 34.37 12.15 5.13
CA HIS A 2 33.24 12.74 4.41
C HIS A 2 31.92 12.13 4.90
N THR A 3 31.08 12.95 5.54
CA THR A 3 29.67 12.63 5.82
C THR A 3 28.83 13.11 4.65
N GLN A 4 28.40 12.18 3.80
CA GLN A 4 27.52 12.48 2.67
C GLN A 4 26.07 12.56 3.16
N SER A 5 25.53 13.77 3.22
CA SER A 5 24.13 14.05 3.55
C SER A 5 23.25 13.78 2.32
N SER A 6 22.54 12.64 2.32
CA SER A 6 21.50 12.33 1.34
C SER A 6 20.28 13.21 1.58
N HIS A 7 20.13 14.25 0.78
CA HIS A 7 18.95 15.10 0.72
C HIS A 7 18.03 14.57 -0.39
N TRP A 8 16.81 14.18 -0.04
CA TRP A 8 15.77 13.86 -1.02
C TRP A 8 14.97 15.14 -1.30
N PRO A 9 14.91 15.63 -2.55
CA PRO A 9 14.18 16.85 -2.86
C PRO A 9 12.66 16.60 -2.89
N ALA A 10 11.96 17.34 -2.03
CA ALA A 10 10.52 17.54 -2.12
C ALA A 10 10.20 18.43 -3.32
N ALA A 11 9.54 17.86 -4.32
CA ALA A 11 9.03 18.56 -5.49
C ALA A 11 7.76 17.85 -5.95
N LEU A 12 6.65 18.49 -6.34
CA LEU A 12 6.25 19.89 -6.37
C LEU A 12 4.75 19.82 -6.67
N ALA A 13 3.93 20.47 -5.85
CA ALA A 13 2.55 20.76 -6.20
C ALA A 13 2.55 21.97 -7.13
N ALA A 14 1.99 21.82 -8.34
CA ALA A 14 1.63 22.93 -9.22
C ALA A 14 0.46 22.50 -10.12
N ALA A 15 -0.67 23.18 -9.94
CA ALA A 15 -1.82 23.14 -10.82
C ALA A 15 -1.54 23.95 -12.11
N PRO A 16 -2.23 23.66 -13.22
CA PRO A 16 -2.37 24.62 -14.30
C PRO A 16 -3.82 25.16 -14.39
N ASP A 17 -3.94 26.49 -14.32
CA ASP A 17 -5.07 27.24 -14.88
C ASP A 17 -4.78 27.58 -16.35
N GLY A 18 -5.77 27.39 -17.21
CA GLY A 18 -5.65 27.72 -18.64
C GLY A 18 -6.94 27.43 -19.40
N SER A 19 -7.90 28.35 -19.31
CA SER A 19 -9.14 28.39 -20.07
C SER A 19 -8.90 28.74 -21.54
N THR A 20 -9.37 27.89 -22.46
CA THR A 20 -9.73 28.32 -23.82
C THR A 20 -11.06 27.69 -24.23
N ARG A 21 -12.01 28.55 -24.58
CA ARG A 21 -13.40 28.26 -24.95
C ARG A 21 -13.50 27.97 -26.46
N ALA A 22 -14.14 26.88 -26.86
CA ALA A 22 -14.70 26.70 -28.19
C ALA A 22 -15.90 25.73 -28.19
N THR A 23 -17.08 26.33 -28.40
CA THR A 23 -18.29 25.87 -29.13
C THR A 23 -18.75 24.41 -29.06
N ALA A 24 -20.01 24.25 -28.63
CA ALA A 24 -20.79 23.02 -28.67
C ALA A 24 -21.57 22.85 -29.99
N ASP A 25 -21.58 21.62 -30.50
CA ASP A 25 -22.67 20.89 -31.18
C ASP A 25 -22.13 19.44 -31.35
N GLY A 26 -22.75 18.31 -31.07
CA GLY A 26 -24.12 17.86 -30.88
C GLY A 26 -24.10 16.35 -31.22
N SER A 27 -24.66 15.49 -30.37
CA SER A 27 -24.80 14.01 -30.48
C SER A 27 -23.56 13.12 -30.26
N ASP A 28 -23.41 12.54 -29.05
CA ASP A 28 -23.92 11.17 -28.77
C ASP A 28 -23.71 10.83 -27.28
N VAL A 29 -24.76 11.07 -26.48
CA VAL A 29 -24.77 10.89 -25.03
C VAL A 29 -25.29 9.49 -24.72
N MET A 30 -24.42 8.47 -24.72
CA MET A 30 -24.76 7.16 -24.14
C MET A 30 -23.57 6.32 -23.62
N GLY A 31 -22.40 6.93 -23.35
CA GLY A 31 -21.18 6.19 -22.97
C GLY A 31 -20.72 6.27 -21.51
N ALA A 32 -21.31 7.12 -20.65
CA ALA A 32 -20.63 7.56 -19.43
C ALA A 32 -21.01 6.82 -18.11
N ALA A 33 -21.96 5.87 -18.11
CA ALA A 33 -22.57 5.40 -16.87
C ALA A 33 -22.07 4.04 -16.31
N ARG A 34 -20.96 3.45 -16.79
CA ARG A 34 -20.50 2.11 -16.31
C ARG A 34 -19.13 2.06 -15.63
N SER A 35 -18.45 3.19 -15.44
CA SER A 35 -17.03 3.21 -15.03
C SER A 35 -16.78 3.31 -13.52
N THR A 36 -17.77 3.75 -12.74
CA THR A 36 -17.60 4.04 -11.30
C THR A 36 -17.74 2.82 -10.38
N PRO A 37 -18.74 1.92 -10.56
CA PRO A 37 -18.91 0.76 -9.67
C PRO A 37 -17.76 -0.25 -9.78
N LEU A 38 -17.30 -0.52 -11.02
CA LEU A 38 -16.27 -1.52 -11.30
C LEU A 38 -14.90 -1.17 -10.70
N ARG A 39 -14.56 0.12 -10.56
CA ARG A 39 -13.29 0.54 -9.95
C ARG A 39 -13.27 0.35 -8.44
N VAL A 40 -14.40 0.61 -7.77
CA VAL A 40 -14.56 0.40 -6.33
C VAL A 40 -14.45 -1.10 -6.01
N ASP A 41 -15.09 -1.96 -6.80
CA ASP A 41 -15.02 -3.40 -6.61
C ASP A 41 -13.61 -3.96 -6.87
N ALA A 42 -12.92 -3.45 -7.89
CA ALA A 42 -11.53 -3.82 -8.15
C ALA A 42 -10.58 -3.42 -7.00
N GLN A 43 -10.85 -2.27 -6.35
CA GLN A 43 -10.06 -1.80 -5.21
C GLN A 43 -10.33 -2.62 -3.94
N ARG A 44 -11.60 -2.94 -3.65
CA ARG A 44 -11.96 -3.85 -2.55
C ARG A 44 -11.35 -5.23 -2.73
N ASN A 45 -11.34 -5.74 -3.97
CA ASN A 45 -10.71 -7.01 -4.29
C ASN A 45 -9.19 -6.97 -4.03
N LEU A 46 -8.53 -5.86 -4.40
CA LEU A 46 -7.10 -5.65 -4.09
C LEU A 46 -6.83 -5.66 -2.59
N GLU A 47 -7.63 -4.93 -1.81
CA GLU A 47 -7.50 -4.87 -0.35
C GLU A 47 -7.70 -6.25 0.29
N HIS A 48 -8.66 -7.04 -0.21
CA HIS A 48 -8.87 -8.41 0.24
C HIS A 48 -7.67 -9.32 -0.05
N VAL A 49 -7.08 -9.23 -1.24
CA VAL A 49 -5.87 -10.00 -1.60
C VAL A 49 -4.70 -9.62 -0.71
N LEU A 50 -4.47 -8.32 -0.46
CA LEU A 50 -3.37 -7.86 0.39
C LEU A 50 -3.54 -8.28 1.85
N ARG A 51 -4.77 -8.22 2.38
CA ARG A 51 -5.08 -8.72 3.72
C ARG A 51 -4.83 -10.23 3.81
N ALA A 52 -5.37 -11.01 2.88
CA ALA A 52 -5.17 -12.45 2.84
C ALA A 52 -3.68 -12.83 2.75
N ALA A 53 -2.90 -12.08 1.96
CA ALA A 53 -1.47 -12.28 1.82
C ALA A 53 -0.71 -12.01 3.14
N ARG A 54 -1.05 -10.93 3.85
CA ARG A 54 -0.48 -10.64 5.18
C ARG A 54 -0.71 -11.78 6.17
N GLU A 55 -1.93 -12.32 6.19
CA GLU A 55 -2.27 -13.44 7.08
C GLU A 55 -1.51 -14.72 6.68
N VAL A 56 -1.56 -15.11 5.40
CA VAL A 56 -0.90 -16.32 4.89
C VAL A 56 0.61 -16.29 5.11
N PHE A 57 1.27 -15.19 4.76
CA PHE A 57 2.71 -15.06 4.95
C PHE A 57 3.08 -14.85 6.43
N GLY A 58 2.21 -14.25 7.24
CA GLY A 58 2.43 -14.12 8.68
C GLY A 58 2.29 -15.44 9.46
N GLU A 59 1.52 -16.39 8.93
CA GLU A 59 1.30 -17.73 9.50
C GLU A 59 2.31 -18.77 8.96
N LEU A 60 2.50 -18.82 7.64
CA LEU A 60 3.27 -19.85 6.94
C LEU A 60 4.66 -19.37 6.48
N GLY A 61 4.98 -18.10 6.73
CA GLY A 61 6.23 -17.47 6.35
C GLY A 61 6.34 -17.13 4.86
N TYR A 62 7.51 -16.63 4.46
CA TYR A 62 7.86 -16.33 3.07
C TYR A 62 7.86 -17.57 2.15
N GLY A 63 7.69 -18.79 2.65
CA GLY A 63 7.57 -20.00 1.82
C GLY A 63 6.19 -20.23 1.21
N ALA A 64 5.14 -19.56 1.72
CA ALA A 64 3.76 -19.91 1.38
C ALA A 64 3.42 -19.75 -0.12
N PRO A 65 2.66 -20.68 -0.73
CA PRO A 65 2.30 -20.59 -2.14
C PRO A 65 1.30 -19.46 -2.41
N MET A 66 1.32 -18.89 -3.62
CA MET A 66 0.39 -17.82 -4.03
C MET A 66 -1.06 -18.32 -4.12
N GLU A 67 -1.23 -19.62 -4.31
CA GLU A 67 -2.50 -20.34 -4.31
C GLU A 67 -3.19 -20.26 -2.95
N ASP A 68 -2.43 -20.29 -1.86
CA ASP A 68 -2.98 -20.15 -0.50
C ASP A 68 -3.52 -18.75 -0.27
N VAL A 69 -2.84 -17.73 -0.81
CA VAL A 69 -3.33 -16.33 -0.80
C VAL A 69 -4.63 -16.22 -1.60
N ALA A 70 -4.68 -16.77 -2.81
CA ALA A 70 -5.88 -16.74 -3.64
C ALA A 70 -7.07 -17.43 -2.96
N ARG A 71 -6.83 -18.62 -2.38
CA ARG A 71 -7.83 -19.38 -1.62
C ARG A 71 -8.35 -18.58 -0.42
N ARG A 72 -7.46 -17.97 0.37
CA ARG A 72 -7.80 -17.13 1.53
C ARG A 72 -8.60 -15.89 1.13
N ALA A 73 -8.20 -15.24 0.04
CA ALA A 73 -8.88 -14.07 -0.52
C ALA A 73 -10.21 -14.41 -1.21
N ARG A 74 -10.50 -15.71 -1.42
CA ARG A 74 -11.67 -16.21 -2.17
C ARG A 74 -11.72 -15.68 -3.60
N VAL A 75 -10.57 -15.67 -4.28
CA VAL A 75 -10.42 -15.25 -5.67
C VAL A 75 -9.72 -16.32 -6.50
N GLY A 76 -9.89 -16.28 -7.82
CA GLY A 76 -9.13 -17.15 -8.73
C GLY A 76 -7.63 -16.81 -8.73
N VAL A 77 -6.78 -17.84 -8.81
CA VAL A 77 -5.32 -17.71 -8.84
C VAL A 77 -4.84 -16.77 -9.97
N GLY A 78 -5.45 -16.87 -11.16
CA GLY A 78 -5.16 -15.95 -12.28
C GLY A 78 -5.48 -14.48 -11.99
N THR A 79 -6.44 -14.18 -11.11
CA THR A 79 -6.74 -12.81 -10.67
C THR A 79 -5.61 -12.25 -9.82
N VAL A 80 -5.02 -13.08 -8.94
CA VAL A 80 -3.87 -12.67 -8.13
C VAL A 80 -2.64 -12.44 -9.02
N TYR A 81 -2.28 -13.40 -9.88
CA TYR A 81 -1.11 -13.27 -10.76
C TYR A 81 -1.21 -12.13 -11.78
N ARG A 82 -2.41 -11.82 -12.29
CA ARG A 82 -2.61 -10.66 -13.17
C ARG A 82 -2.26 -9.35 -12.46
N ARG A 83 -2.51 -9.25 -11.15
CA ARG A 83 -2.24 -8.05 -10.35
C ARG A 83 -0.84 -8.05 -9.75
N PHE A 84 -0.35 -9.22 -9.38
CA PHE A 84 0.95 -9.45 -8.75
C PHE A 84 1.68 -10.56 -9.52
N PRO A 85 2.43 -10.21 -10.58
CA PRO A 85 3.05 -11.20 -11.46
C PRO A 85 4.04 -12.14 -10.76
N SER A 86 4.58 -11.72 -9.61
CA SER A 86 5.40 -12.57 -8.74
C SER A 86 5.07 -12.35 -7.27
N LYS A 87 5.49 -13.31 -6.44
CA LYS A 87 5.41 -13.21 -4.98
C LYS A 87 6.17 -11.99 -4.46
N ASP A 88 7.36 -11.70 -4.99
CA ASP A 88 8.15 -10.54 -4.58
C ASP A 88 7.39 -9.22 -4.80
N VAL A 89 6.64 -9.12 -5.91
CA VAL A 89 5.82 -7.92 -6.20
C VAL A 89 4.72 -7.75 -5.15
N LEU A 90 4.05 -8.85 -4.76
CA LEU A 90 3.03 -8.82 -3.71
C LEU A 90 3.65 -8.45 -2.35
N VAL A 91 4.75 -9.10 -1.97
CA VAL A 91 5.41 -8.87 -0.68
C VAL A 91 5.96 -7.45 -0.59
N ARG A 92 6.60 -6.94 -1.66
CA ARG A 92 7.03 -5.54 -1.71
C ARG A 92 5.86 -4.59 -1.52
N ARG A 93 4.71 -4.85 -2.15
CA ARG A 93 3.55 -3.98 -2.00
C ARG A 93 3.02 -3.97 -0.57
N ILE A 94 2.99 -5.13 0.09
CA ILE A 94 2.63 -5.20 1.51
C ILE A 94 3.64 -4.43 2.37
N ALA A 95 4.94 -4.60 2.10
CA ALA A 95 6.00 -3.91 2.85
C ALA A 95 5.90 -2.37 2.71
N GLU A 96 5.56 -1.86 1.52
CA GLU A 96 5.29 -0.44 1.28
C GLU A 96 4.13 0.07 2.15
N GLU A 97 3.02 -0.68 2.22
CA GLU A 97 1.86 -0.32 3.05
C GLU A 97 2.18 -0.34 4.54
N GLU A 98 2.90 -1.36 5.01
CA GLU A 98 3.30 -1.45 6.42
C GLU A 98 4.29 -0.33 6.78
N THR A 99 5.23 -0.01 5.91
CA THR A 99 6.18 1.10 6.13
C THR A 99 5.45 2.44 6.21
N ALA A 100 4.49 2.68 5.31
CA ALA A 100 3.66 3.88 5.35
C ALA A 100 2.85 3.96 6.66
N ARG A 101 2.27 2.84 7.09
CA ARG A 101 1.51 2.76 8.35
C ARG A 101 2.38 3.01 9.58
N LEU A 102 3.57 2.41 9.65
CA LEU A 102 4.54 2.63 10.72
C LEU A 102 5.00 4.10 10.77
N THR A 103 5.22 4.70 9.60
CA THR A 103 5.57 6.12 9.50
C THR A 103 4.46 7.02 10.06
N GLU A 104 3.20 6.71 9.74
CA GLU A 104 2.07 7.48 10.26
C GLU A 104 1.91 7.30 11.78
N GLN A 105 2.10 6.09 12.29
CA GLN A 105 2.12 5.85 13.74
C GLN A 105 3.23 6.64 14.44
N ALA A 106 4.43 6.70 13.85
CA ALA A 106 5.53 7.50 14.39
C ALA A 106 5.19 8.99 14.43
N ARG A 107 4.60 9.54 13.35
CA ARG A 107 4.14 10.93 13.30
C ARG A 107 3.06 11.22 14.34
N ALA A 108 2.08 10.32 14.47
CA ALA A 108 1.03 10.45 15.48
C ALA A 108 1.60 10.44 16.90
N ALA A 109 2.57 9.57 17.19
CA ALA A 109 3.23 9.54 18.50
C ALA A 109 3.99 10.83 18.80
N LEU A 110 4.69 11.40 17.80
CA LEU A 110 5.37 12.70 17.93
C LEU A 110 4.40 13.87 18.16
N GLY A 111 3.18 13.81 17.60
CA GLY A 111 2.17 14.85 17.78
C GLY A 111 1.33 14.73 19.06
N GLN A 112 1.38 13.58 19.74
CA GLN A 112 0.53 13.27 20.91
C GLN A 112 1.29 13.29 22.24
N GLU A 113 2.61 13.20 22.22
CA GLU A 113 3.45 13.10 23.41
C GLU A 113 4.42 14.30 23.44
N GLU A 114 4.54 14.95 24.60
CA GLU A 114 5.44 16.10 24.78
C GLU A 114 6.91 15.68 24.96
N GLU A 115 7.11 14.53 25.62
CA GLU A 115 8.44 13.99 25.92
C GLU A 115 8.94 13.02 24.82
N PRO A 116 10.17 13.18 24.28
CA PRO A 116 10.70 12.33 23.21
C PRO A 116 10.70 10.83 23.56
N TRP A 117 11.03 10.49 24.81
CA TRP A 117 11.02 9.09 25.25
C TRP A 117 9.62 8.51 25.29
N SER A 118 8.61 9.31 25.65
CA SER A 118 7.20 8.90 25.65
C SER A 118 6.70 8.64 24.23
N ALA A 119 7.05 9.52 23.28
CA ALA A 119 6.75 9.33 21.86
C ALA A 119 7.36 8.03 21.30
N LEU A 120 8.66 7.80 21.55
CA LEU A 120 9.35 6.58 21.13
C LEU A 120 8.72 5.33 21.76
N SER A 121 8.47 5.36 23.07
CA SER A 121 7.87 4.24 23.79
C SER A 121 6.46 3.91 23.29
N ARG A 122 5.65 4.94 22.99
CA ARG A 122 4.32 4.77 22.39
C ARG A 122 4.43 4.14 21.01
N PHE A 123 5.28 4.68 20.14
CA PHE A 123 5.53 4.14 18.81
C PHE A 123 5.90 2.65 18.89
N LEU A 124 6.95 2.30 19.65
CA LEU A 124 7.41 0.91 19.78
C LEU A 124 6.32 -0.03 20.30
N ARG A 125 5.55 0.36 21.34
CA ARG A 125 4.42 -0.44 21.83
C ARG A 125 3.36 -0.67 20.76
N THR A 126 3.02 0.35 19.98
CA THR A 126 2.01 0.24 18.92
C THR A 126 2.51 -0.53 17.69
N SER A 127 3.80 -0.44 17.37
CA SER A 127 4.39 -1.09 16.20
C SER A 127 4.68 -2.57 16.41
N VAL A 128 5.05 -3.02 17.62
CA VAL A 128 5.27 -4.45 17.91
C VAL A 128 4.00 -5.29 17.72
N ALA A 129 2.82 -4.69 17.95
CA ALA A 129 1.54 -5.37 17.75
C ALA A 129 1.20 -5.64 16.27
N SER A 130 1.89 -5.03 15.30
CA SER A 130 1.56 -5.17 13.88
C SER A 130 2.06 -6.46 13.24
N GLY A 131 3.07 -7.12 13.82
CA GLY A 131 3.64 -8.38 13.29
C GLY A 131 4.46 -8.23 11.99
N ALA A 132 4.79 -7.01 11.57
CA ALA A 132 5.41 -6.69 10.28
C ALA A 132 6.74 -7.42 9.99
N GLY A 133 7.49 -7.83 11.02
CA GLY A 133 8.78 -8.54 10.86
C GLY A 133 8.69 -9.89 10.14
N ARG A 134 7.51 -10.51 10.04
CA ARG A 134 7.34 -11.84 9.42
C ARG A 134 7.27 -11.83 7.88
N LEU A 135 7.19 -10.65 7.28
CA LEU A 135 7.03 -10.49 5.83
C LEU A 135 8.37 -10.33 5.09
N LEU A 136 9.49 -10.32 5.83
CA LEU A 136 10.81 -10.11 5.24
C LEU A 136 11.21 -11.33 4.39
N PRO A 137 11.64 -11.12 3.13
CA PRO A 137 12.27 -12.18 2.38
C PRO A 137 13.57 -12.60 3.09
N PRO A 138 13.95 -13.90 3.03
CA PRO A 138 15.07 -14.45 3.80
C PRO A 138 16.44 -13.83 3.49
N GLN A 139 16.54 -12.98 2.46
CA GLN A 139 17.79 -12.36 2.02
C GLN A 139 17.99 -10.94 2.60
N VAL A 140 17.04 -10.48 3.42
CA VAL A 140 17.08 -9.17 4.11
C VAL A 140 17.47 -9.33 5.59
N LEU A 141 17.67 -10.56 6.06
CA LEU A 141 18.20 -10.92 7.38
C LEU A 141 19.65 -11.39 7.24
#